data_AF-A0A8R1HNU6-F1
#
_entry.id   AF-A0A8R1HNU6-F1
#
_cell.length_a   1.000
_cell.length_b   1.000
_cell.length_c   1.000
_cell.angle_alpha   90.00
_cell.angle_beta   90.00
_cell.angle_gamma   90.00
#
_symmetry.space_group_name_H-M   'P 1'
#
loop_
_entity.id
_entity.type
_entity.pdbx_description
1 polymer ?
#
loop_
_entity_poly.entity_id
_entity_poly.type
_entity_poly.pdbx_seq_one_letter_code
_entity_poly.pdbx_strand_id
1 'polypeptide(L)'
;MELPLLTAKLPEAWNLPSYLSVIVQIACLGPLIYSIIHKGVKVNVPTVPLIFIFMILACICQLGLCFFWDDTGNIFGVVRSWPLYLLVFGLAIVDAISNVLFLPFMAQFHPAFLNAYFVGMGLSALIPSLLSLIQGTSIYTCDSNLQPHYSPPRFSVAIFFLINFFFTCAAVVAFVILYKKGAHTHS
;
A
#
# COMPACT_ATOMS: atom_id res chain seq x y z
N MET A 1 4.24 4.04 -3.54
CA MET A 1 3.32 4.99 -4.19
C MET A 1 4.15 5.94 -5.05
N GLU A 2 3.72 6.30 -6.25
CA GLU A 2 4.36 7.32 -7.12
C GLU A 2 4.08 8.73 -6.56
N LEU A 3 4.54 9.00 -5.33
CA LEU A 3 4.25 10.22 -4.60
C LEU A 3 4.58 11.51 -5.39
N PRO A 4 5.70 11.61 -6.13
CA PRO A 4 6.03 12.80 -6.92
C PRO A 4 5.01 13.09 -8.03
N LEU A 5 4.39 12.04 -8.57
CA LEU A 5 3.40 12.12 -9.65
C LEU A 5 2.05 12.63 -9.13
N LEU A 6 1.65 12.16 -7.95
CA LEU A 6 0.43 12.60 -7.29
C LEU A 6 0.54 14.08 -6.85
N THR A 7 1.70 14.49 -6.32
CA THR A 7 1.92 15.90 -5.93
C THR A 7 1.86 16.87 -7.10
N ALA A 8 2.07 16.40 -8.34
CA ALA A 8 1.98 17.24 -9.54
C ALA A 8 0.54 17.36 -10.10
N LYS A 9 -0.36 16.44 -9.72
CA LYS A 9 -1.73 16.37 -10.27
C LYS A 9 -2.82 16.75 -9.26
N LEU A 10 -2.57 16.53 -7.97
CA LEU A 10 -3.56 16.79 -6.92
C LEU A 10 -3.49 18.25 -6.43
N PRO A 11 -4.63 18.84 -6.02
CA PRO A 11 -4.71 20.23 -5.57
C PRO A 11 -3.87 20.53 -4.31
N GLU A 12 -3.42 19.49 -3.62
CA GLU A 12 -2.70 19.57 -2.35
C GLU A 12 -1.18 19.68 -2.53
N ALA A 13 -0.68 19.56 -3.77
CA ALA A 13 0.71 19.77 -4.14
C ALA A 13 1.71 19.12 -3.17
N TRP A 14 2.76 19.85 -2.76
CA TRP A 14 3.80 19.38 -1.85
C TRP A 14 3.34 19.16 -0.39
N ASN A 15 2.09 19.48 -0.04
CA ASN A 15 1.54 19.18 1.29
C ASN A 15 1.01 17.75 1.38
N LEU A 16 0.72 17.10 0.25
CA LEU A 16 0.17 15.74 0.19
C LEU A 16 1.05 14.68 0.89
N PRO A 17 2.39 14.65 0.73
CA PRO A 17 3.27 13.74 1.48
C PRO A 17 3.13 13.85 2.99
N SER A 18 2.98 15.08 3.50
CA SER A 18 2.86 15.35 4.93
C SER A 18 1.56 14.78 5.47
N TYR A 19 0.43 15.03 4.79
CA TYR A 19 -0.87 14.46 5.17
C TYR A 19 -0.87 12.93 5.14
N LEU A 20 -0.32 12.33 4.09
CA LEU A 20 -0.21 10.88 3.98
C LEU A 20 0.67 10.28 5.09
N SER A 21 1.78 10.93 5.43
CA SER A 21 2.63 10.48 6.55
C SER A 21 1.86 10.47 7.87
N VAL A 22 1.09 11.53 8.17
CA VAL A 22 0.26 11.58 9.38
C VAL A 22 -0.79 10.48 9.39
N ILE A 23 -1.47 10.25 8.26
CA ILE A 23 -2.47 9.19 8.11
C ILE A 23 -1.84 7.80 8.35
N VAL A 24 -0.66 7.54 7.77
CA VAL A 24 0.07 6.27 7.95
C VAL A 24 0.48 6.09 9.42
N GLN A 25 0.96 7.15 10.08
CA GLN A 25 1.31 7.07 11.50
C GLN A 25 0.09 6.74 12.38
N ILE A 26 -1.07 7.32 12.09
CA ILE A 26 -2.32 6.99 12.80
C ILE A 26 -2.73 5.54 12.51
N ALA A 27 -2.59 5.08 11.27
CA ALA A 27 -2.89 3.70 10.89
C ALA A 27 -2.01 2.68 11.65
N CYS A 28 -0.75 3.02 11.93
CA CYS A 28 0.15 2.22 12.76
C CYS A 28 -0.31 2.06 14.22
N LEU A 29 -1.27 2.86 14.70
CA LEU A 29 -1.91 2.63 16.01
C LEU A 29 -2.88 1.44 15.98
N GLY A 30 -3.36 1.03 14.80
CA GLY A 30 -4.26 -0.11 14.63
C GLY A 30 -3.68 -1.43 15.19
N PRO A 31 -2.47 -1.86 14.78
CA PRO A 31 -1.80 -3.03 15.35
C PRO A 31 -1.55 -2.93 16.86
N LEU A 32 -1.25 -1.73 17.37
CA LEU A 32 -1.04 -1.50 18.80
C LEU A 32 -2.32 -1.79 19.59
N ILE A 33 -3.46 -1.25 19.13
CA ILE A 33 -4.78 -1.49 19.72
C ILE A 33 -5.12 -2.98 19.65
N TYR A 34 -4.93 -3.61 18.48
CA TYR A 34 -5.15 -5.05 18.30
C TYR A 34 -4.32 -5.88 19.28
N SER A 35 -3.03 -5.56 19.44
CA SER A 35 -2.12 -6.28 20.33
C SER A 35 -2.48 -6.10 21.81
N ILE A 36 -2.97 -4.92 22.20
CA ILE A 36 -3.44 -4.66 23.58
C ILE A 36 -4.71 -5.46 23.86
N ILE A 37 -5.68 -5.49 22.94
CA ILE A 37 -6.92 -6.25 23.08
C ILE A 37 -6.63 -7.75 23.14
N HIS A 38 -5.75 -8.25 22.27
CA HIS A 38 -5.37 -9.66 22.26
C HIS A 38 -4.71 -10.08 23.59
N LYS A 39 -3.81 -9.26 24.13
CA LYS A 39 -3.15 -9.50 25.42
C LYS A 39 -4.11 -9.38 26.61
N GLY A 40 -5.07 -8.45 26.55
CA GLY A 40 -6.05 -8.21 27.61
C GLY A 40 -7.17 -9.25 27.68
N VAL A 41 -7.66 -9.74 26.54
CA VAL A 41 -8.91 -10.53 26.47
C VAL A 41 -8.66 -12.03 26.22
N LYS A 42 -7.42 -12.50 26.03
CA LYS A 42 -7.10 -13.93 25.74
C LYS A 42 -8.01 -14.52 24.65
N VAL A 43 -8.39 -13.71 23.65
CA VAL A 43 -9.20 -14.21 22.53
C VAL A 43 -8.29 -14.98 21.61
N ASN A 44 -8.57 -16.27 21.44
CA ASN A 44 -7.86 -17.12 20.50
C ASN A 44 -8.36 -16.82 19.08
N VAL A 45 -7.87 -15.73 18.48
CA VAL A 45 -8.26 -15.34 17.12
C VAL A 45 -7.46 -16.18 16.13
N PRO A 46 -8.11 -17.00 15.27
CA PRO A 46 -7.40 -17.76 14.26
C PRO A 46 -6.71 -16.80 13.28
N THR A 47 -5.38 -16.84 13.24
CA THR A 47 -4.53 -15.92 12.46
C THR A 47 -4.80 -15.99 10.96
N VAL A 48 -5.14 -17.18 10.45
CA VAL A 48 -5.37 -17.44 9.02
C VAL A 48 -6.57 -16.69 8.43
N PRO A 49 -7.81 -16.83 8.95
CA PRO A 49 -8.96 -16.09 8.42
C PRO A 49 -8.79 -14.57 8.56
N LEU A 50 -8.11 -14.11 9.60
CA LEU A 50 -7.83 -12.70 9.80
C LEU A 50 -6.91 -12.14 8.69
N ILE A 51 -5.83 -12.87 8.34
CA ILE A 51 -4.98 -12.54 7.20
C ILE A 51 -5.79 -12.49 5.91
N PHE A 52 -6.69 -13.45 5.69
CA PHE A 52 -7.51 -13.50 4.48
C PHE A 52 -8.44 -12.29 4.36
N ILE A 53 -9.08 -11.87 5.45
CA ILE A 53 -9.92 -10.67 5.51
C ILE A 53 -9.09 -9.42 5.17
N PHE A 54 -7.89 -9.29 5.75
CA PHE A 54 -7.00 -8.15 5.48
C PHE A 54 -6.53 -8.11 4.03
N MET A 55 -6.21 -9.26 3.44
CA MET A 55 -5.83 -9.34 2.03
C MET A 55 -6.98 -8.93 1.09
N ILE A 56 -8.21 -9.36 1.36
CA ILE A 56 -9.39 -8.94 0.58
C ILE A 56 -9.60 -7.43 0.73
N LEU A 57 -9.49 -6.90 1.95
CA LEU A 57 -9.61 -5.47 2.21
C LEU A 57 -8.55 -4.67 1.42
N ALA A 58 -7.29 -5.15 1.38
CA ALA A 58 -6.25 -4.54 0.55
C ALA A 58 -6.61 -4.51 -0.94
N CYS A 59 -7.09 -5.63 -1.50
CA CYS A 59 -7.54 -5.69 -2.89
C CYS A 59 -8.66 -4.67 -3.18
N ILE A 60 -9.65 -4.55 -2.27
CA ILE A 60 -10.75 -3.60 -2.41
C ILE A 60 -10.23 -2.16 -2.34
N CYS A 61 -9.33 -1.85 -1.40
CA CYS A 61 -8.77 -0.51 -1.28
C CYS A 61 -7.90 -0.13 -2.49
N GLN A 62 -7.09 -1.05 -3.03
CA GLN A 62 -6.30 -0.82 -4.24
C GLN A 62 -7.17 -0.65 -5.49
N LEU A 63 -8.22 -1.46 -5.64
CA LEU A 63 -9.17 -1.31 -6.73
C LEU A 63 -9.90 0.03 -6.61
N GLY A 64 -10.30 0.40 -5.39
CA GLY A 64 -10.87 1.71 -5.08
C GLY A 64 -9.94 2.85 -5.48
N LEU A 65 -8.65 2.75 -5.17
CA LEU A 65 -7.66 3.75 -5.60
C LEU A 65 -7.56 3.86 -7.12
N CYS A 66 -7.74 2.77 -7.86
CA CYS A 66 -7.71 2.83 -9.32
C CYS A 66 -8.86 3.68 -9.92
N PHE A 67 -10.02 3.72 -9.27
CA PHE A 67 -11.20 4.46 -9.75
C PHE A 67 -11.36 5.83 -9.11
N PHE A 68 -11.14 5.93 -7.80
CA PHE A 68 -11.44 7.12 -6.98
C PHE A 68 -10.22 8.02 -6.72
N TRP A 69 -9.09 7.83 -7.42
CA TRP A 69 -7.89 8.66 -7.21
C TRP A 69 -8.02 10.10 -7.72
N ASP A 70 -8.82 10.33 -8.77
CA ASP A 70 -9.05 11.66 -9.36
C ASP A 70 -10.19 12.42 -8.64
N ASP A 71 -11.02 11.70 -7.88
CA ASP A 71 -12.14 12.30 -7.15
C ASP A 71 -11.64 13.22 -6.03
N THR A 72 -11.95 14.52 -6.20
CA THR A 72 -11.64 15.57 -5.25
C THR A 72 -12.94 16.13 -4.66
N GLY A 73 -12.96 16.31 -3.34
CA GLY A 73 -14.11 16.83 -2.60
C GLY A 73 -13.75 18.13 -1.89
N ASN A 74 -14.71 19.04 -1.75
CA ASN A 74 -14.47 20.28 -1.01
C ASN A 74 -14.75 20.06 0.48
N ILE A 75 -13.71 20.05 1.31
CA ILE A 75 -13.82 19.86 2.76
C ILE A 75 -13.19 21.07 3.45
N PHE A 76 -13.93 21.72 4.34
CA PHE A 76 -13.51 22.96 5.01
C PHE A 76 -13.12 24.10 4.04
N GLY A 77 -13.78 24.20 2.89
CA GLY A 77 -13.52 25.26 1.89
C GLY A 77 -12.24 25.07 1.07
N VAL A 78 -11.56 23.92 1.19
CA VAL A 78 -10.39 23.55 0.40
C VAL A 78 -10.68 22.26 -0.36
N VAL A 79 -10.34 22.23 -1.65
CA VAL A 79 -10.45 21.04 -2.49
C VAL A 79 -9.40 20.03 -2.03
N ARG A 80 -9.85 18.88 -1.53
CA ARG A 80 -9.02 17.81 -0.97
C ARG A 80 -9.41 16.45 -1.50
N SER A 81 -8.43 15.55 -1.59
CA SER A 81 -8.59 14.22 -2.18
C SER A 81 -8.99 13.21 -1.10
N TRP A 82 -10.16 13.41 -0.48
CA TRP A 82 -10.63 12.59 0.65
C TRP A 82 -10.75 11.09 0.36
N PRO A 83 -11.26 10.64 -0.82
CA PRO A 83 -11.32 9.21 -1.12
C PRO A 83 -9.93 8.57 -1.08
N LEU A 84 -8.93 9.26 -1.61
CA LEU A 84 -7.54 8.81 -1.58
C LEU A 84 -7.03 8.65 -0.14
N TYR A 85 -7.29 9.62 0.73
CA TYR A 85 -6.90 9.55 2.14
C TYR A 85 -7.51 8.36 2.86
N LEU A 86 -8.80 8.11 2.66
CA LEU A 86 -9.50 7.01 3.30
C LEU A 86 -8.99 5.65 2.80
N LEU A 87 -8.77 5.52 1.49
CA LEU A 87 -8.27 4.28 0.89
C LEU A 87 -6.81 4.01 1.29
N VAL A 88 -5.96 5.03 1.32
CA VAL A 88 -4.57 4.91 1.80
C VAL A 88 -4.54 4.59 3.29
N PHE A 89 -5.43 5.16 4.10
CA PHE A 89 -5.56 4.80 5.51
C PHE A 89 -5.90 3.32 5.68
N GLY A 90 -6.87 2.81 4.92
CA GLY A 90 -7.23 1.39 4.91
C GLY A 90 -6.05 0.50 4.55
N LEU A 91 -5.31 0.85 3.48
CA LEU A 91 -4.11 0.12 3.09
C LEU A 91 -3.00 0.17 4.13
N ALA A 92 -2.79 1.32 4.77
CA ALA A 92 -1.77 1.47 5.82
C ALA A 92 -2.10 0.62 7.05
N ILE A 93 -3.37 0.51 7.42
CA ILE A 93 -3.80 -0.41 8.49
C ILE A 93 -3.51 -1.86 8.09
N VAL A 94 -3.91 -2.26 6.88
CA VAL A 94 -3.70 -3.63 6.38
C VAL A 94 -2.21 -3.97 6.36
N ASP A 95 -1.36 -3.07 5.88
CA ASP A 95 0.08 -3.26 5.80
C ASP A 95 0.72 -3.34 7.20
N ALA A 96 0.35 -2.43 8.10
CA ALA A 96 0.86 -2.43 9.47
C ALA A 96 0.45 -3.69 10.24
N ILE A 97 -0.80 -4.15 10.08
CA ILE A 97 -1.30 -5.36 10.73
C ILE A 97 -0.69 -6.61 10.10
N SER A 98 -0.51 -6.64 8.77
CA SER A 98 0.12 -7.77 8.07
C SER A 98 1.56 -7.95 8.53
N ASN A 99 2.36 -6.87 8.60
CA ASN A 99 3.74 -6.96 9.10
C ASN A 99 3.84 -7.54 10.52
N VAL A 100 2.91 -7.16 11.41
CA VAL A 100 2.89 -7.62 12.81
C VAL A 100 2.39 -9.06 12.94
N LEU A 101 1.50 -9.54 12.07
CA LEU A 101 0.93 -10.89 12.14
C LEU A 101 1.68 -11.93 11.31
N PHE A 102 2.16 -11.56 10.13
CA PHE A 102 2.85 -12.48 9.22
C PHE A 102 4.22 -12.85 9.76
N LEU A 103 4.93 -11.93 10.41
CA LEU A 103 6.26 -12.20 10.96
C LEU A 103 6.26 -13.32 12.01
N PRO A 104 5.42 -13.29 13.07
CA PRO A 104 5.36 -14.39 14.04
C PRO A 104 4.79 -15.68 13.45
N PHE A 105 3.89 -15.60 12.47
CA PHE A 105 3.37 -16.78 11.76
C PHE A 105 4.44 -17.47 10.91
N MET A 106 5.19 -16.70 10.10
CA MET A 106 6.28 -17.24 9.28
C MET A 106 7.47 -17.72 10.09
N ALA A 107 7.70 -17.12 11.27
CA ALA A 107 8.74 -17.58 12.20
C ALA A 107 8.49 -18.99 12.76
N GLN A 108 7.27 -19.51 12.67
CA GLN A 108 6.95 -20.91 13.03
C GLN A 108 7.37 -21.91 11.94
N PHE A 109 7.62 -21.43 10.71
CA PHE A 109 8.06 -22.24 9.58
C PHE A 109 9.57 -22.14 9.36
N HIS A 110 10.08 -22.77 8.30
CA HIS A 110 11.50 -22.70 7.94
C HIS A 110 11.98 -21.25 7.72
N PRO A 111 13.20 -20.89 8.15
CA PRO A 111 13.75 -19.54 8.03
C PRO A 111 13.85 -19.03 6.58
N ALA A 112 13.81 -19.93 5.60
CA ALA A 112 13.73 -19.58 4.18
C ALA A 112 12.51 -18.70 3.83
N PHE A 113 11.38 -18.87 4.53
CA PHE A 113 10.17 -18.06 4.29
C PHE A 113 10.31 -16.62 4.78
N LEU A 114 10.99 -16.41 5.91
CA LEU A 114 11.30 -15.06 6.40
C LEU A 114 12.25 -14.32 5.45
N ASN A 115 13.26 -15.01 4.91
CA ASN A 115 14.16 -14.42 3.92
C ASN A 115 13.39 -14.02 2.65
N ALA A 116 12.51 -14.88 2.15
CA ALA A 116 11.66 -14.57 1.00
C ALA A 116 10.73 -13.37 1.26
N TYR A 117 10.20 -13.23 2.48
CA TYR A 117 9.38 -12.10 2.90
C TYR A 117 10.13 -10.76 2.83
N PHE A 118 11.33 -10.71 3.43
CA PHE A 118 12.16 -9.50 3.39
C PHE A 118 12.61 -9.14 1.97
N VAL A 119 12.95 -10.14 1.15
CA VAL A 119 13.26 -9.94 -0.27
C VAL A 119 12.05 -9.38 -1.01
N GLY A 120 10.85 -9.90 -0.74
CA GLY A 120 9.59 -9.40 -1.30
C GLY A 120 9.33 -7.93 -0.97
N MET A 121 9.52 -7.52 0.29
CA MET A 121 9.40 -6.11 0.71
C MET A 121 10.44 -5.20 0.02
N GLY A 122 11.65 -5.69 -0.22
CA GLY A 122 12.65 -4.92 -0.97
C GLY A 122 12.25 -4.75 -2.45
N LEU A 123 11.78 -5.83 -3.07
CA LEU A 123 11.35 -5.82 -4.47
C LEU A 123 10.11 -4.94 -4.70
N SER A 124 9.19 -4.84 -3.74
CA SER A 124 8.00 -3.99 -3.85
C SER A 124 8.33 -2.49 -3.87
N ALA A 125 9.46 -2.07 -3.32
CA ALA A 125 9.96 -0.69 -3.43
C ALA A 125 10.78 -0.46 -4.70
N LEU A 126 11.49 -1.51 -5.17
CA LEU A 126 12.33 -1.44 -6.36
C LEU A 126 11.48 -1.33 -7.65
N ILE A 127 10.38 -2.08 -7.77
CA ILE A 127 9.53 -2.06 -8.96
C ILE A 127 8.99 -0.64 -9.25
N PRO A 128 8.36 0.08 -8.30
CA PRO A 128 7.95 1.46 -8.49
C PRO A 128 9.11 2.39 -8.85
N SER A 129 10.26 2.23 -8.19
CA SER A 129 11.42 3.09 -8.45
C SER A 129 11.95 2.92 -9.88
N LEU A 130 11.99 1.68 -10.36
CA LEU A 130 12.40 1.36 -11.73
C LEU A 130 11.37 1.87 -12.75
N LEU A 131 10.07 1.72 -12.46
CA LEU A 131 9.00 2.28 -13.30
C LEU A 131 9.08 3.80 -13.37
N SER A 132 9.33 4.49 -12.26
CA SER A 132 9.49 5.95 -12.21
C SER A 132 10.73 6.40 -13.01
N LEU A 133 11.83 5.63 -12.92
CA LEU A 133 13.06 5.90 -13.69
C LEU A 133 12.83 5.75 -15.20
N ILE A 134 12.17 4.67 -15.63
CA ILE A 134 11.82 4.43 -17.05
C ILE A 134 10.88 5.53 -17.57
N GLN A 135 9.99 6.04 -16.72
CA GLN A 135 9.07 7.13 -17.06
C GLN A 135 9.76 8.47 -17.28
N GLY A 136 10.99 8.66 -16.79
CA GLY A 136 11.73 9.91 -16.96
C GLY A 136 11.10 11.07 -16.19
N THR A 137 10.75 10.85 -14.92
CA THR A 137 10.06 11.80 -14.03
C THR A 137 10.82 13.11 -13.71
N SER A 138 12.00 13.30 -14.32
CA SER A 138 12.89 14.45 -14.09
C SER A 138 13.24 15.24 -15.36
N ILE A 139 12.56 15.02 -16.48
CA ILE A 139 12.79 15.80 -17.71
C ILE A 139 11.94 17.09 -17.62
N TYR A 140 12.60 18.20 -17.28
CA TYR A 140 12.02 19.53 -17.30
C TYR A 140 12.65 20.35 -18.43
N THR A 141 11.83 21.12 -19.14
CA THR A 141 12.30 22.13 -20.10
C THR A 141 12.06 23.50 -19.50
N CYS A 142 13.11 24.29 -19.33
CA CYS A 142 12.97 25.68 -18.89
C CYS A 142 12.68 26.57 -20.09
N ASP A 143 11.62 27.37 -19.99
CA ASP A 143 11.38 28.44 -20.95
C ASP A 143 12.35 29.61 -20.68
N SER A 144 12.44 30.56 -21.62
CA SER A 144 13.32 31.73 -21.56
C SER A 144 13.08 32.62 -20.31
N ASN A 145 11.97 32.43 -19.61
CA ASN A 145 11.59 33.09 -18.36
C ASN A 145 11.95 32.29 -17.08
N LEU A 146 12.84 31.29 -17.15
CA LEU A 146 13.27 30.45 -16.01
C LEU A 146 12.13 29.67 -15.31
N GLN A 147 11.00 29.47 -15.99
CA GLN A 147 9.89 28.67 -15.50
C GLN A 147 10.07 27.21 -15.93
N PRO A 148 10.15 26.24 -14.98
CA PRO A 148 10.30 24.83 -15.32
C PRO A 148 8.97 24.25 -15.83
N HIS A 149 8.92 23.84 -17.09
CA HIS A 149 7.80 23.10 -17.65
C HIS A 149 8.08 21.61 -17.56
N TYR A 150 7.31 20.90 -16.73
CA TYR A 150 7.42 19.46 -16.58
C TYR A 150 6.66 18.78 -17.73
N SER A 151 7.35 17.92 -18.48
CA SER A 151 6.70 17.14 -19.53
C SER A 151 5.68 16.18 -18.91
N PRO A 152 4.50 15.97 -19.53
CA PRO A 152 3.50 15.07 -18.99
C PRO A 152 4.07 13.65 -18.89
N PRO A 153 3.85 12.96 -17.75
CA PRO A 153 4.29 11.59 -17.55
C PRO A 153 3.70 10.68 -18.63
N ARG A 154 4.51 9.78 -19.18
CA ARG A 154 4.07 8.86 -20.26
C ARG A 154 3.07 7.80 -19.77
N PHE A 155 2.99 7.57 -18.46
CA PHE A 155 2.08 6.62 -17.85
C PHE A 155 1.11 7.31 -16.88
N SER A 156 -0.16 6.90 -16.92
CA SER A 156 -1.18 7.36 -15.98
C SER A 156 -1.00 6.69 -14.62
N VAL A 157 -1.26 7.45 -13.55
CA VAL A 157 -1.26 6.97 -12.15
C VAL A 157 -2.13 5.72 -11.98
N ALA A 158 -3.23 5.62 -12.75
CA ALA A 158 -4.12 4.46 -12.77
C ALA A 158 -3.42 3.16 -13.19
N ILE A 159 -2.47 3.20 -14.14
CA ILE A 159 -1.74 2.01 -14.59
C ILE A 159 -0.85 1.49 -13.46
N PHE A 160 -0.23 2.40 -12.70
CA PHE A 160 0.56 2.03 -11.54
C PHE A 160 -0.30 1.33 -10.47
N PHE A 161 -1.49 1.87 -10.15
CA PHE A 161 -2.40 1.22 -9.21
C PHE A 161 -2.90 -0.14 -9.71
N LEU A 162 -3.15 -0.26 -11.01
CA LEU A 162 -3.58 -1.50 -11.64
C LEU A 162 -2.48 -2.58 -11.60
N ILE A 163 -1.22 -2.23 -11.85
CA ILE A 163 -0.08 -3.15 -11.67
C ILE A 163 0.01 -3.62 -10.21
N ASN A 164 -0.09 -2.70 -9.25
CA ASN A 164 -0.07 -3.06 -7.83
C ASN A 164 -1.24 -3.99 -7.45
N PHE A 165 -2.43 -3.75 -7.99
CA PHE A 165 -3.59 -4.62 -7.81
C PHE A 165 -3.31 -6.04 -8.30
N PHE A 166 -2.74 -6.22 -9.51
CA PHE A 166 -2.38 -7.54 -10.02
C PHE A 166 -1.32 -8.25 -9.15
N PHE A 167 -0.31 -7.51 -8.66
CA PHE A 167 0.68 -8.06 -7.73
C PHE A 167 0.04 -8.53 -6.42
N THR A 168 -0.89 -7.75 -5.88
CA THR A 168 -1.60 -8.14 -4.65
C THR A 168 -2.51 -9.34 -4.89
N CYS A 169 -3.22 -9.42 -6.02
CA CYS A 169 -3.96 -10.63 -6.40
C CYS A 169 -3.06 -11.86 -6.52
N ALA A 170 -1.88 -11.74 -7.14
CA ALA A 170 -0.90 -12.82 -7.22
C ALA A 170 -0.44 -13.26 -5.81
N ALA A 171 -0.23 -12.31 -4.91
CA ALA A 171 0.11 -12.60 -3.51
C ALA A 171 -1.04 -13.34 -2.78
N VAL A 172 -2.30 -12.96 -3.00
CA VAL A 172 -3.47 -13.69 -2.46
C VAL A 172 -3.48 -15.13 -2.93
N VAL A 173 -3.29 -15.36 -4.24
CA VAL A 173 -3.28 -16.70 -4.82
C VAL A 173 -2.14 -17.53 -4.24
N ALA A 174 -0.94 -16.96 -4.13
CA ALA A 174 0.21 -17.61 -3.52
C ALA A 174 -0.05 -18.00 -2.05
N PHE A 175 -0.68 -17.11 -1.28
CA PHE A 175 -1.05 -17.39 0.11
C PHE A 175 -2.08 -18.52 0.23
N VAL A 176 -3.09 -18.54 -0.65
CA VAL A 176 -4.09 -19.63 -0.70
C VAL A 176 -3.43 -20.97 -1.04
N ILE A 177 -2.49 -20.99 -1.99
CA ILE A 177 -1.73 -22.19 -2.35
C ILE A 177 -0.90 -22.66 -1.16
N LEU A 178 -0.19 -21.75 -0.49
CA LEU A 178 0.62 -22.07 0.69
C LEU A 178 -0.25 -22.65 1.81
N TYR A 179 -1.41 -22.04 2.08
CA TYR A 179 -2.35 -22.53 3.08
C TYR A 179 -2.87 -23.93 2.75
N LYS A 180 -3.32 -24.16 1.52
CA LYS A 180 -3.78 -25.50 1.08
C LYS A 180 -2.66 -26.55 1.18
N LYS A 181 -1.42 -26.20 0.81
CA LYS A 181 -0.30 -27.13 0.79
C LYS A 181 0.28 -27.38 2.19
N GLY A 182 0.30 -26.35 3.05
CA GLY A 182 0.75 -26.44 4.44
C GLY A 182 -0.22 -27.19 5.35
N ALA A 183 -1.53 -27.13 5.07
CA ALA A 183 -2.56 -27.87 5.81
C ALA A 183 -2.40 -29.40 5.68
N HIS A 184 -1.77 -29.90 4.62
CA HIS A 184 -1.55 -31.34 4.41
C HIS A 184 -0.31 -31.91 5.11
N THR A 185 0.59 -31.08 5.65
CA THR A 185 1.86 -31.54 6.26
C THR A 185 1.81 -31.60 7.80
N HIS A 186 0.71 -31.18 8.41
CA HIS A 186 0.50 -31.20 9.86
C HIS A 186 -0.74 -31.98 10.31
N SER A 187 -1.19 -32.97 9.51
CA SER A 187 -2.15 -33.99 9.95
C SER A 187 -1.47 -35.34 10.10
#